data_AF-A0A2X2UI58-F1
#
_entry.id   AF-A0A2X2UI58-F1
#
_cell.length_a   1.000
_cell.length_b   1.000
_cell.length_c   1.000
_cell.angle_alpha   90.00
_cell.angle_beta   90.00
_cell.angle_gamma   90.00
#
_symmetry.space_group_name_H-M   'P 1'
#
loop_
_entity.id
_entity.type
_entity.pdbx_description
1 polymer ?
#
loop_
_entity_poly.entity_id
_entity_poly.type
_entity_poly.pdbx_seq_one_letter_code
_entity_poly.pdbx_strand_id
1 'polypeptide(L)'
;MFQEPGVLKALLVQCANAAIKSKNPYFRYKYDRIKKRRGHKRAIIAIARMVLTCIYHMFQKQEVFNPADTDYSAIPEEMYRKFQEQYDRNAIKRLEKRGYMITPPAMA
;
A
#
# COMPACT_ATOMS: atom_id res chain seq x y z
N MET A 1 -13.51 -32.44 0.62
CA MET A 1 -12.31 -32.45 -0.26
C MET A 1 -11.65 -31.08 -0.42
N PHE A 2 -11.84 -30.13 0.51
CA PHE A 2 -11.04 -28.90 0.53
C PHE A 2 -10.96 -28.48 2.00
N GLN A 3 -9.75 -28.39 2.56
CA GLN A 3 -9.30 -27.34 3.49
C GLN A 3 -7.99 -27.75 4.19
N GLU A 4 -6.84 -27.76 3.49
CA GLU A 4 -5.56 -27.66 4.19
C GLU A 4 -5.20 -26.16 4.28
N PRO A 5 -5.27 -25.51 5.47
CA PRO A 5 -5.02 -24.07 5.61
C PRO A 5 -3.60 -23.64 5.20
N GLY A 6 -2.72 -24.59 4.92
CA GLY A 6 -1.39 -24.36 4.35
C GLY A 6 -1.39 -23.97 2.87
N VAL A 7 -2.36 -24.44 2.07
CA VAL A 7 -2.35 -24.26 0.61
C VAL A 7 -2.51 -22.79 0.23
N LEU A 8 -3.44 -22.09 0.88
CA LEU A 8 -3.66 -20.66 0.63
C LEU A 8 -2.41 -19.83 0.98
N LYS A 9 -1.73 -20.16 2.07
CA LYS A 9 -0.50 -19.47 2.47
C LYS A 9 0.62 -19.70 1.45
N ALA A 10 0.81 -20.94 1.01
CA ALA A 10 1.82 -21.29 0.02
C ALA A 10 1.55 -20.59 -1.33
N LEU A 11 0.29 -20.60 -1.77
CA LEU A 11 -0.14 -19.94 -3.01
C LEU A 11 0.11 -18.43 -2.95
N LEU A 12 -0.29 -17.77 -1.85
CA LEU A 12 -0.06 -16.33 -1.68
C LEU A 12 1.43 -15.97 -1.65
N VAL A 13 2.29 -16.85 -1.11
CA VAL A 13 3.74 -16.68 -1.17
C VAL A 13 4.26 -16.79 -2.61
N GLN A 14 3.75 -17.73 -3.41
CA GLN A 14 4.11 -17.82 -4.83
C GLN A 14 3.65 -16.59 -5.60
N CYS A 15 2.41 -16.14 -5.39
CA CYS A 15 1.89 -14.90 -5.98
C CYS A 15 2.74 -13.68 -5.59
N ALA A 16 3.16 -13.57 -4.32
CA ALA A 16 4.04 -12.50 -3.88
C ALA A 16 5.40 -12.53 -4.59
N ASN A 17 6.01 -13.72 -4.74
CA ASN A 17 7.28 -13.87 -5.46
C ASN A 17 7.15 -13.50 -6.94
N ALA A 18 6.05 -13.91 -7.59
CA ALA A 18 5.76 -13.52 -8.97
C ALA A 18 5.54 -12.00 -9.09
N ALA A 19 4.78 -11.39 -8.17
CA ALA A 19 4.51 -9.95 -8.15
C ALA A 19 5.79 -9.12 -8.02
N ILE A 20 6.74 -9.54 -7.18
CA ILE A 20 8.04 -8.87 -7.00
C ILE A 20 8.90 -8.95 -8.28
N LYS A 21 8.75 -10.01 -9.07
CA LYS A 21 9.49 -10.22 -10.34
C LYS A 21 8.77 -9.65 -11.57
N SER A 22 7.55 -9.15 -11.42
CA SER A 22 6.76 -8.63 -12.52
C SER A 22 7.38 -7.36 -13.12
N LYS A 23 6.96 -7.00 -14.34
CA LYS A 23 7.41 -5.76 -15.00
C LYS A 23 6.99 -4.50 -14.25
N ASN A 24 5.92 -4.57 -13.46
CA ASN A 24 5.47 -3.44 -12.65
C ASN A 24 6.33 -3.31 -11.38
N PRO A 25 7.06 -2.19 -11.20
CA PRO A 25 7.99 -2.03 -10.08
C PRO A 25 7.29 -1.83 -8.73
N TYR A 26 5.97 -1.65 -8.68
CA TYR A 26 5.22 -1.30 -7.47
C TYR A 26 5.49 -2.28 -6.30
N PHE A 27 5.25 -3.58 -6.52
CA PHE A 27 5.45 -4.57 -5.45
C PHE A 27 6.92 -4.77 -5.11
N ARG A 28 7.82 -4.62 -6.08
CA ARG A 28 9.27 -4.70 -5.87
C ARG A 28 9.78 -3.56 -4.98
N TYR A 29 9.38 -2.32 -5.26
CA TYR A 29 9.75 -1.16 -4.45
C TYR A 29 9.30 -1.32 -2.99
N LYS A 30 8.06 -1.76 -2.77
CA LYS A 30 7.55 -2.02 -1.42
C LYS A 30 8.28 -3.16 -0.73
N TYR A 31 8.56 -4.23 -1.47
CA TYR A 31 9.33 -5.37 -0.97
C TYR A 31 10.72 -4.94 -0.51
N ASP A 32 11.46 -4.18 -1.31
CA ASP A 32 12.83 -3.75 -1.00
C ASP A 32 12.86 -2.85 0.24
N ARG A 33 11.90 -1.92 0.39
CA ARG A 33 11.77 -1.07 1.58
C ARG A 33 11.47 -1.85 2.86
N ILE A 34 10.67 -2.90 2.77
CA ILE A 34 10.34 -3.74 3.93
C ILE A 34 11.50 -4.68 4.24
N LYS A 35 12.10 -5.29 3.21
CA LYS A 35 13.27 -6.17 3.32
C LYS A 35 14.42 -5.47 4.02
N LYS A 36 14.72 -4.21 3.66
CA LYS A 36 15.78 -3.41 4.28
C LYS A 36 15.61 -3.26 5.80
N ARG A 37 14.37 -3.20 6.31
CA ARG A 37 14.08 -2.96 7.74
C ARG A 37 13.76 -4.23 8.55
N ARG A 38 13.23 -5.27 7.90
CA ARG A 38 12.63 -6.44 8.59
C ARG A 38 13.10 -7.79 8.06
N GLY A 39 13.95 -7.81 7.04
CA GLY A 39 14.46 -9.03 6.42
C GLY A 39 13.50 -9.68 5.42
N HIS A 40 14.04 -10.65 4.68
CA HIS A 40 13.38 -11.28 3.53
C HIS A 40 12.05 -11.98 3.87
N LYS A 41 12.05 -12.86 4.89
CA LYS A 41 10.86 -13.65 5.27
C LYS A 41 9.67 -12.75 5.61
N ARG A 42 9.90 -11.70 6.40
CA ARG A 42 8.87 -10.71 6.77
C ARG A 42 8.40 -9.87 5.58
N ALA A 43 9.30 -9.55 4.65
CA ALA A 43 8.95 -8.80 3.45
C ALA A 43 8.02 -9.59 2.52
N ILE A 44 8.29 -10.87 2.28
CA ILE A 44 7.41 -11.72 1.46
C ILE A 44 6.00 -11.79 2.05
N ILE A 45 5.88 -12.05 3.36
CA ILE A 45 4.56 -12.15 4.01
C ILE A 45 3.81 -10.82 3.95
N ALA A 46 4.53 -9.69 4.06
CA ALA A 46 3.91 -8.38 3.89
C ALA A 46 3.37 -8.20 2.46
N ILE A 47 4.13 -8.56 1.43
CA ILE A 47 3.66 -8.50 0.03
C ILE A 47 2.49 -9.44 -0.21
N ALA A 48 2.53 -10.67 0.33
CA ALA A 48 1.42 -11.62 0.24
C ALA A 48 0.12 -11.04 0.82
N ARG A 49 0.19 -10.40 2.00
CA ARG A 49 -0.95 -9.70 2.60
C ARG A 49 -1.44 -8.53 1.73
N MET A 50 -0.52 -7.78 1.13
CA MET A 50 -0.86 -6.68 0.23
C MET A 50 -1.60 -7.17 -1.01
N VAL A 51 -1.07 -8.19 -1.68
CA VAL A 51 -1.70 -8.82 -2.85
C VAL A 51 -3.12 -9.31 -2.50
N LEU A 52 -3.29 -9.98 -1.36
CA LEU A 52 -4.61 -10.43 -0.89
C LEU A 52 -5.58 -9.25 -0.70
N THR A 53 -5.12 -8.15 -0.11
CA THR A 53 -5.95 -6.96 0.12
C THR A 53 -6.33 -6.30 -1.20
N CYS A 54 -5.40 -6.22 -2.15
CA CYS A 54 -5.67 -5.69 -3.49
C CYS A 54 -6.73 -6.52 -4.19
N ILE A 55 -6.58 -7.84 -4.22
CA ILE A 55 -7.55 -8.76 -4.83
C ILE A 55 -8.94 -8.60 -4.18
N TYR A 56 -9.00 -8.55 -2.84
CA TYR A 56 -10.25 -8.35 -2.12
C TYR A 56 -10.96 -7.05 -2.53
N HIS A 57 -10.25 -5.93 -2.59
CA HIS A 57 -10.84 -4.66 -3.01
C HIS A 57 -11.20 -4.63 -4.50
N MET A 58 -10.42 -5.27 -5.38
CA MET A 58 -10.77 -5.39 -6.80
C MET A 58 -12.10 -6.12 -6.97
N PHE A 59 -12.31 -7.22 -6.23
CA PHE A 59 -13.59 -7.94 -6.27
C PHE A 59 -14.74 -7.13 -5.66
N GLN A 60 -14.48 -6.40 -4.57
CA GLN A 60 -15.51 -5.62 -3.90
C GLN A 60 -15.95 -4.38 -4.71
N LYS A 61 -15.01 -3.70 -5.36
CA LYS A 61 -15.26 -2.44 -6.10
C LYS A 61 -15.45 -2.65 -7.61
N GLN A 62 -15.14 -3.85 -8.12
CA GLN A 62 -15.03 -4.15 -9.56
C GLN A 62 -14.08 -3.22 -10.33
N GLU A 63 -13.10 -2.65 -9.63
CA GLU A 63 -12.08 -1.79 -10.21
C GLU A 63 -10.81 -2.60 -10.51
N VAL A 64 -10.13 -2.24 -11.59
CA VAL A 64 -8.83 -2.81 -11.94
C VAL A 64 -7.79 -2.39 -10.88
N PHE A 65 -6.81 -3.25 -10.62
CA PHE A 65 -5.68 -2.90 -9.75
C PHE A 65 -4.99 -1.64 -10.26
N ASN A 66 -5.22 -0.52 -9.57
CA ASN A 66 -4.47 0.70 -9.75
C ASN A 66 -3.49 0.84 -8.58
N PRO A 67 -2.17 0.81 -8.80
CA PRO A 67 -1.20 1.12 -7.77
C PRO A 67 -1.26 2.63 -7.46
N ALA A 68 -2.28 3.03 -6.71
CA ALA A 68 -2.65 4.42 -6.38
C ALA A 68 -1.51 5.24 -5.76
N ASP A 69 -0.47 4.59 -5.21
CA ASP A 69 0.71 5.29 -4.70
C ASP A 69 1.69 5.78 -5.80
N THR A 70 1.45 5.43 -7.07
CA THR A 70 2.38 5.67 -8.19
C THR A 70 1.75 6.47 -9.32
N ASP A 71 0.43 6.45 -9.47
CA ASP A 71 -0.26 7.19 -10.51
C ASP A 71 -1.58 7.76 -9.97
N TYR A 72 -1.53 9.03 -9.58
CA TYR A 72 -2.67 9.80 -9.07
C TYR A 72 -3.61 10.26 -10.19
N SER A 73 -3.18 10.19 -11.46
CA SER A 73 -3.93 10.77 -12.59
C SER A 73 -5.25 10.04 -12.88
N ALA A 74 -5.36 8.78 -12.48
CA ALA A 74 -6.54 7.93 -12.67
C ALA A 74 -7.45 7.84 -11.43
N ILE A 75 -7.17 8.58 -10.35
CA ILE A 75 -7.98 8.56 -9.13
C ILE A 75 -9.07 9.62 -9.25
N PRO A 76 -10.36 9.29 -9.05
CA PRO A 76 -11.42 10.29 -8.99
C PRO A 76 -11.11 11.40 -7.98
N GLU A 77 -11.35 12.66 -8.37
CA GLU A 77 -10.97 13.86 -7.61
C GLU A 77 -11.47 13.83 -6.16
N GLU A 78 -12.69 13.35 -5.92
CA GLU A 78 -13.24 13.21 -4.58
C GLU A 78 -12.44 12.27 -3.67
N MET A 79 -11.91 11.17 -4.23
CA MET A 79 -11.09 10.23 -3.48
C MET A 79 -9.70 10.81 -3.24
N TYR A 80 -9.15 11.53 -4.21
CA TYR A 80 -7.87 12.23 -4.09
C TYR A 80 -7.88 13.26 -2.96
N ARG A 81 -8.94 14.09 -2.87
CA ARG A 81 -9.12 15.06 -1.78
C ARG A 81 -9.13 14.41 -0.40
N LYS A 82 -9.85 13.30 -0.23
CA LYS A 82 -9.86 12.55 1.05
C LYS A 82 -8.47 12.03 1.43
N PHE A 83 -7.70 11.52 0.46
CA PHE A 83 -6.33 11.08 0.72
C PHE A 83 -5.39 12.23 1.07
N GLN A 84 -5.51 13.38 0.39
CA GLN A 84 -4.75 14.58 0.71
C GLN A 84 -5.07 15.08 2.13
N GLU A 85 -6.34 15.24 2.48
CA GLU A 85 -6.76 15.67 3.83
C GLU A 85 -6.20 14.75 4.92
N GLN A 86 -6.20 13.45 4.68
CA GLN A 86 -5.66 12.48 5.62
C GLN A 86 -4.12 12.51 5.67
N TYR A 87 -3.47 12.74 4.54
CA TYR A 87 -2.02 12.92 4.46
C TYR A 87 -1.59 14.17 5.23
N ASP A 88 -2.24 15.30 4.99
CA ASP A 88 -1.97 16.59 5.62
C ASP A 88 -2.20 16.50 7.14
N ARG A 89 -3.32 15.91 7.56
CA ARG A 89 -3.59 15.67 8.99
C ARG A 89 -2.50 14.84 9.65
N ASN A 90 -2.00 13.82 8.97
CA ASN A 90 -0.92 12.98 9.49
C ASN A 90 0.44 13.71 9.49
N ALA A 91 0.68 14.56 8.50
CA ALA A 91 1.89 15.40 8.41
C ALA A 91 1.91 16.43 9.54
N ILE A 92 0.79 17.11 9.78
CA ILE A 92 0.60 18.07 10.88
C ILE A 92 0.91 17.40 12.22
N LYS A 93 0.26 16.27 12.52
CA LYS A 93 0.51 15.52 13.78
C LYS A 93 1.96 15.10 13.96
N ARG A 94 2.67 14.78 12.87
CA ARG A 94 4.10 14.42 12.92
C ARG A 94 4.99 15.61 13.24
N LEU A 95 4.66 16.80 12.71
CA LEU A 95 5.39 18.03 12.96
C LEU A 95 5.14 18.55 14.38
N GLU A 96 3.89 18.52 14.85
CA GLU A 96 3.53 18.86 16.23
C GLU A 96 4.28 17.98 17.23
N LYS A 97 4.35 16.66 16.99
CA LYS A 97 5.10 15.73 17.84
C LYS A 97 6.60 16.04 17.91
N ARG A 98 7.14 16.76 16.93
CA ARG A 98 8.55 17.19 16.90
C ARG A 98 8.75 18.60 17.47
N GLY A 99 7.70 19.24 17.98
CA GLY A 99 7.74 20.57 18.59
C GLY A 99 7.61 21.73 17.62
N TYR A 100 7.24 21.48 16.35
CA TYR A 100 6.98 22.56 15.38
C TYR A 100 5.56 23.08 15.54
N MET A 101 5.40 24.40 15.67
CA MET A 101 4.10 25.07 15.54
C MET A 101 3.81 25.31 14.05
N ILE A 102 2.63 24.88 13.62
CA ILE A 102 2.14 25.09 12.26
C ILE A 102 1.16 26.24 12.31
N THR A 103 1.59 27.41 11.82
CA THR A 103 0.70 28.55 11.64
C THR A 103 0.07 28.43 10.25
N PRO A 104 -1.27 28.44 10.13
CA PRO A 104 -1.92 28.53 8.83
C PRO A 104 -1.40 29.79 8.11
N PRO A 105 -1.12 29.72 6.79
CA PRO A 105 -0.76 30.92 6.06
C PRO A 105 -1.89 31.94 6.23
N ALA A 106 -1.54 33.20 6.51
CA ALA A 106 -2.51 34.28 6.60
C ALA A 106 -3.33 34.27 5.30
N MET A 107 -4.63 34.01 5.41
CA MET A 107 -5.53 34.05 4.26
C MET A 107 -5.49 35.46 3.70
N ALA A 108 -4.92 35.60 2.50
CA ALA A 108 -5.02 36.81 1.68
C ALA A 108 -6.38 36.84 0.98
#